data_AF-A0A820XZT0-F1
#
_entry.id   AF-A0A820XZT0-F1
#
_cell.length_a   1.000
_cell.length_b   1.000
_cell.length_c   1.000
_cell.angle_alpha   90.00
_cell.angle_beta   90.00
_cell.angle_gamma   90.00
#
_symmetry.space_group_name_H-M   'P 1'
#
loop_
_entity.id
_entity.type
_entity.pdbx_description
1 polymer ?
#
loop_
_entity_poly.entity_id
_entity_poly.type
_entity_poly.pdbx_seq_one_letter_code
_entity_poly.pdbx_strand_id
1 'polypeptide(L)'
;MTILFSDEKMFDIDEMYNAQNNRIWAVDRIEANEIGGLKQKRQFPQKIMIWLDVCFKGISPLVIFEEGPIDHARYIDEVLPVTLKYGNETFGNDWTFQQDGAQPHIHRLTQEWCRNNFPSFIDKDHWPPNSSDLNPLDYCIWDEFVKVINWNRVTSKETLVQDLKLGVKKLRQEVIFESCACWTNRLYRMSQNDRSYLR
;
A
#
# COMPACT_ATOMS: atom_id res chain seq x y z
N MET A 1 -5.04 11.19 17.49
CA MET A 1 -5.28 11.54 16.09
C MET A 1 -5.55 10.25 15.36
N THR A 2 -6.71 10.15 14.73
CA THR A 2 -7.15 8.95 14.02
C THR A 2 -6.93 9.17 12.54
N ILE A 3 -5.90 8.53 11.97
CA ILE A 3 -5.57 8.67 10.55
C ILE A 3 -5.83 7.33 9.85
N LEU A 4 -6.48 7.41 8.70
CA LEU A 4 -6.58 6.33 7.73
C LEU A 4 -5.59 6.61 6.60
N PHE A 5 -4.52 5.81 6.57
CA PHE A 5 -3.49 5.88 5.54
C PHE A 5 -3.89 5.00 4.37
N SER A 6 -3.76 5.48 3.15
CA SER A 6 -4.11 4.72 1.94
C SER A 6 -2.98 4.70 0.93
N ASP A 7 -2.98 3.67 0.09
CA ASP A 7 -1.99 3.51 -0.97
C ASP A 7 -2.44 2.45 -1.99
N GLU A 8 -1.89 2.54 -3.20
CA GLU A 8 -2.01 1.56 -4.26
C GLU A 8 -0.73 0.72 -4.40
N LYS A 9 -0.88 -0.59 -4.60
CA LYS A 9 0.25 -1.46 -4.95
C LYS A 9 -0.06 -2.37 -6.11
N MET A 10 0.90 -2.48 -7.02
CA MET A 10 0.85 -3.40 -8.14
C MET A 10 1.50 -4.73 -7.78
N PHE A 11 0.77 -5.82 -7.99
CA PHE A 11 1.21 -7.20 -7.83
C PHE A 11 1.32 -7.88 -9.20
N ASP A 12 2.42 -8.59 -9.44
CA ASP A 12 2.61 -9.45 -10.59
C ASP A 12 2.42 -10.92 -10.22
N ILE A 13 2.05 -11.75 -11.19
CA ILE A 13 1.87 -13.20 -10.99
C ILE A 13 3.19 -13.96 -10.74
N ASP A 14 4.34 -13.38 -11.13
CA ASP A 14 5.66 -14.02 -11.10
C ASP A 14 6.48 -13.70 -9.84
N GLU A 15 5.81 -13.28 -8.75
CA GLU A 15 6.41 -12.87 -7.46
C GLU A 15 7.06 -11.47 -7.48
N MET A 16 6.83 -10.70 -6.41
CA MET A 16 7.48 -9.41 -6.18
C MET A 16 8.97 -9.58 -5.83
N TYR A 17 9.82 -9.77 -6.83
CA TYR A 17 11.27 -9.76 -6.63
C TYR A 17 11.78 -8.34 -6.38
N ASN A 18 12.16 -8.04 -5.14
CA ASN A 18 12.88 -6.83 -4.77
C ASN A 18 14.39 -7.11 -4.73
N ALA A 19 15.16 -6.57 -5.69
CA ALA A 19 16.60 -6.78 -5.79
C ALA A 19 17.41 -6.22 -4.61
N GLN A 20 16.86 -5.25 -3.87
CA GLN A 20 17.54 -4.69 -2.69
C GLN A 20 17.41 -5.60 -1.48
N ASN A 21 16.27 -6.29 -1.33
CA ASN A 21 15.94 -7.14 -0.19
C ASN A 21 16.27 -8.63 -0.45
N ASN A 22 16.08 -9.10 -1.68
CA ASN A 22 16.31 -10.49 -2.07
C ASN A 22 17.76 -10.67 -2.54
N ARG A 23 18.69 -10.65 -1.57
CA ARG A 23 20.12 -10.86 -1.83
C ARG A 23 20.52 -12.30 -1.61
N ILE A 24 21.39 -12.77 -2.50
CA ILE A 24 22.01 -14.09 -2.41
C ILE A 24 23.51 -13.88 -2.19
N TRP A 25 24.03 -14.55 -1.18
CA TRP A 25 25.47 -14.63 -0.94
C TRP A 25 25.98 -15.92 -1.55
N ALA A 26 26.94 -15.81 -2.47
CA ALA A 26 27.56 -16.93 -3.16
C ALA A 26 29.04 -16.60 -3.41
N VAL A 27 29.87 -17.63 -3.47
CA VAL A 27 31.31 -17.52 -3.73
C VAL A 27 31.58 -17.15 -5.18
N ASP A 28 30.76 -17.65 -6.10
CA ASP A 28 30.84 -17.32 -7.52
C ASP A 28 29.47 -17.28 -8.21
N ARG A 29 29.47 -16.97 -9.51
CA ARG A 29 28.25 -16.84 -10.31
C ARG A 29 27.57 -18.19 -10.58
N ILE A 30 28.30 -19.30 -10.58
CA ILE A 30 27.74 -20.63 -10.83
C ILE A 30 26.93 -21.03 -9.61
N GLU A 31 27.53 -20.95 -8.42
CA GLU A 31 26.84 -21.20 -7.15
C GLU A 31 25.64 -20.25 -6.98
N ALA A 32 25.82 -18.96 -7.28
CA ALA A 32 24.72 -18.00 -7.22
C ALA A 32 23.54 -18.45 -8.08
N ASN A 33 23.79 -18.96 -9.29
CA ASN A 33 22.73 -19.40 -10.19
C ASN A 33 22.03 -20.69 -9.67
N GLU A 34 22.79 -21.62 -9.09
CA GLU A 34 22.26 -22.86 -8.51
C GLU A 34 21.32 -22.60 -7.32
N ILE A 35 21.66 -21.60 -6.48
CA ILE A 35 20.85 -21.24 -5.30
C ILE A 35 19.80 -20.14 -5.59
N GLY A 36 19.49 -19.89 -6.87
CA GLY A 36 18.35 -19.04 -7.27
C GLY A 36 18.68 -17.60 -7.70
N GLY A 37 19.94 -17.32 -8.04
CA GLY A 37 20.40 -16.03 -8.56
C GLY A 37 19.94 -15.69 -9.98
N LEU A 38 19.41 -16.68 -10.70
CA LEU A 38 18.65 -16.48 -11.93
C LEU A 38 17.17 -16.72 -11.66
N LYS A 39 16.39 -15.64 -11.62
CA LYS A 39 14.92 -15.73 -11.67
C LYS A 39 14.44 -15.48 -13.09
N GLN A 40 13.80 -16.48 -13.69
CA GLN A 40 13.09 -16.30 -14.95
C GLN A 40 11.81 -15.49 -14.69
N LYS A 41 11.55 -14.50 -15.54
CA LYS A 41 10.29 -13.72 -15.53
C LYS A 41 9.59 -13.91 -16.86
N ARG A 42 8.26 -13.98 -16.85
CA ARG A 42 7.49 -13.95 -18.09
C ARG A 42 7.64 -12.59 -18.75
N GLN A 43 7.70 -12.59 -20.07
CA GLN A 43 7.61 -11.34 -20.81
C GLN A 43 6.17 -10.81 -20.67
N PHE A 44 6.02 -9.59 -20.14
CA PHE A 44 4.72 -8.97 -19.82
C PHE A 44 3.87 -9.79 -18.83
N PRO A 45 4.33 -9.96 -17.56
CA PRO A 45 3.55 -10.69 -16.57
C PRO A 45 2.20 -9.98 -16.36
N GLN A 46 1.15 -10.77 -16.16
CA GLN A 46 -0.14 -10.22 -15.78
C GLN A 46 -0.01 -9.53 -14.43
N LYS A 47 -0.57 -8.33 -14.32
CA LYS A 47 -0.51 -7.51 -13.12
C LYS A 47 -1.91 -7.17 -12.64
N ILE A 48 -2.02 -6.97 -11.33
CA ILE A 48 -3.21 -6.50 -10.65
C ILE A 48 -2.78 -5.34 -9.78
N MET A 49 -3.47 -4.22 -9.90
CA MET A 49 -3.32 -3.14 -8.93
C MET A 49 -4.36 -3.32 -7.85
N ILE A 50 -3.96 -3.16 -6.61
CA ILE A 50 -4.88 -3.15 -5.49
C ILE A 50 -4.75 -1.84 -4.74
N TRP A 51 -5.82 -1.50 -4.04
CA TRP A 51 -5.86 -0.41 -3.10
C TRP A 51 -6.41 -0.89 -1.77
N LEU A 52 -5.87 -0.36 -0.69
CA LEU A 52 -6.42 -0.52 0.65
C LEU A 52 -6.08 0.69 1.50
N ASP A 53 -6.80 0.86 2.61
CA ASP A 53 -6.42 1.76 3.68
C ASP A 53 -6.15 1.01 4.99
N VAL A 54 -5.37 1.63 5.86
CA VAL A 54 -4.99 1.09 7.16
C VAL A 54 -5.06 2.15 8.24
N CYS A 55 -5.50 1.73 9.42
CA CYS A 55 -5.41 2.49 10.65
C CYS A 55 -4.96 1.56 11.79
N PHE A 56 -4.71 2.13 12.96
CA PHE A 56 -4.28 1.35 14.12
C PHE A 56 -5.30 0.26 14.56
N LYS A 57 -6.57 0.36 14.14
CA LYS A 57 -7.62 -0.63 14.43
C LYS A 57 -7.70 -1.76 13.41
N GLY A 58 -7.10 -1.63 12.23
CA GLY A 58 -7.20 -2.64 11.19
C GLY A 58 -7.01 -2.10 9.78
N ILE A 59 -7.37 -2.94 8.81
CA ILE A 59 -7.26 -2.69 7.37
C ILE A 59 -8.65 -2.71 6.75
N SER A 60 -8.88 -1.88 5.73
CA SER A 60 -10.13 -1.86 4.97
C SER A 60 -10.37 -3.13 4.16
N PRO A 61 -11.59 -3.33 3.65
CA PRO A 61 -11.80 -4.17 2.48
C PRO A 61 -10.88 -3.75 1.33
N LEU A 62 -10.38 -4.74 0.60
CA LEU A 62 -9.44 -4.55 -0.50
C LEU A 62 -10.19 -4.23 -1.79
N VAL A 63 -9.73 -3.20 -2.51
CA VAL A 63 -10.22 -2.82 -3.84
C VAL A 63 -9.26 -3.35 -4.89
N ILE A 64 -9.78 -3.95 -5.97
CA ILE A 64 -9.00 -4.64 -7.00
C ILE A 64 -9.27 -4.00 -8.35
N PHE A 65 -8.19 -3.60 -9.03
CA PHE A 65 -8.21 -3.11 -10.39
C PHE A 65 -7.54 -4.14 -11.30
N GLU A 66 -8.36 -4.87 -12.04
CA GLU A 66 -7.87 -5.92 -12.95
C GLU A 66 -7.43 -5.37 -14.31
N GLU A 67 -7.94 -4.20 -14.69
CA GLU A 67 -7.78 -3.60 -16.01
C GLU A 67 -7.61 -2.08 -15.95
N GLY A 68 -6.77 -1.56 -16.85
CA GLY A 68 -6.59 -0.14 -17.12
C GLY A 68 -5.86 0.65 -16.01
N PRO A 69 -5.39 1.86 -16.33
CA PRO A 69 -4.93 2.79 -15.31
C PRO A 69 -6.10 3.24 -14.42
N ILE A 70 -5.78 3.65 -13.19
CA ILE A 70 -6.73 4.34 -12.32
C ILE A 70 -6.67 5.82 -12.66
N ASP A 71 -7.75 6.36 -13.19
CA ASP A 71 -7.94 7.79 -13.31
C ASP A 71 -8.73 8.35 -12.12
N HIS A 72 -8.92 9.66 -12.08
CA HIS A 72 -9.63 10.32 -10.98
C HIS A 72 -11.11 9.89 -10.89
N ALA A 73 -11.77 9.57 -12.01
CA ALA A 73 -13.18 9.20 -12.00
C ALA A 73 -13.35 7.82 -11.37
N ARG A 74 -12.55 6.85 -11.83
CA ARG A 74 -12.50 5.51 -11.23
C ARG A 74 -12.11 5.55 -9.77
N TYR A 75 -11.15 6.39 -9.40
CA TYR A 75 -10.76 6.55 -8.00
C TYR A 75 -11.93 7.06 -7.14
N ILE A 76 -12.66 8.08 -7.61
CA ILE A 76 -13.84 8.62 -6.91
C ILE A 76 -14.95 7.58 -6.79
N ASP A 77 -15.18 6.77 -7.82
CA ASP A 77 -16.31 5.84 -7.86
C ASP A 77 -16.01 4.49 -7.17
N GLU A 78 -14.80 3.97 -7.32
CA GLU A 78 -14.42 2.62 -6.87
C GLU A 78 -13.69 2.62 -5.51
N VAL A 79 -12.95 3.69 -5.16
CA VAL A 79 -12.11 3.74 -3.94
C VAL A 79 -12.76 4.54 -2.82
N LEU A 80 -13.06 5.82 -3.07
CA LEU A 80 -13.46 6.75 -2.02
C LEU A 80 -14.73 6.31 -1.22
N PRO A 81 -15.73 5.64 -1.80
CA PRO A 81 -16.88 5.14 -1.05
C PRO A 81 -16.50 4.00 -0.08
N VAL A 82 -15.49 3.20 -0.43
CA VAL A 82 -15.02 2.09 0.41
C VAL A 82 -14.37 2.63 1.68
N THR A 83 -13.47 3.60 1.54
CA THR A 83 -12.83 4.25 2.71
C THR A 83 -13.82 5.06 3.53
N LEU A 84 -14.76 5.77 2.90
CA LEU A 84 -15.81 6.52 3.61
C LEU A 84 -16.61 5.59 4.52
N LYS A 85 -17.06 4.46 3.98
CA LYS A 85 -17.81 3.46 4.74
C LYS A 85 -16.96 2.89 5.88
N TYR A 86 -15.74 2.44 5.57
CA TYR A 86 -14.86 1.83 6.55
C TYR A 86 -14.48 2.77 7.70
N GLY A 87 -14.13 4.02 7.38
CA GLY A 87 -13.81 5.05 8.37
C GLY A 87 -14.99 5.39 9.27
N ASN A 88 -16.18 5.55 8.70
CA ASN A 88 -17.40 5.82 9.48
C ASN A 88 -17.78 4.64 10.38
N GLU A 89 -17.67 3.39 9.90
CA GLU A 89 -17.90 2.20 10.73
C GLU A 89 -16.89 2.06 11.87
N THR A 90 -15.64 2.48 11.63
CA THR A 90 -14.52 2.28 12.57
C THR A 90 -14.40 3.40 13.61
N PHE A 91 -14.73 4.63 13.23
CA PHE A 91 -14.44 5.85 14.00
C PHE A 91 -15.59 6.86 14.06
N GLY A 92 -16.74 6.59 13.41
CA GLY A 92 -17.80 7.59 13.27
C GLY A 92 -17.29 8.79 12.47
N ASN A 93 -17.39 10.00 13.05
CA ASN A 93 -16.99 11.24 12.38
C ASN A 93 -15.63 11.79 12.88
N ASP A 94 -14.81 10.98 13.58
CA ASP A 94 -13.52 11.43 14.14
C ASP A 94 -12.34 10.71 13.50
N TRP A 95 -12.09 11.03 12.23
CA TRP A 95 -10.95 10.48 11.47
C TRP A 95 -10.51 11.42 10.34
N THR A 96 -9.24 11.30 9.97
CA THR A 96 -8.61 12.02 8.87
C THR A 96 -8.14 11.04 7.80
N PHE A 97 -8.57 11.24 6.56
CA PHE A 97 -8.07 10.48 5.42
C PHE A 97 -6.71 11.02 4.94
N GLN A 98 -5.77 10.12 4.67
CA GLN A 98 -4.48 10.44 4.06
C GLN A 98 -4.30 9.61 2.77
N GLN A 99 -3.81 10.30 1.73
CA GLN A 99 -3.43 9.74 0.44
C GLN A 99 -2.15 10.45 -0.06
N ASP A 100 -1.44 9.84 -0.99
CA ASP A 100 -0.22 10.42 -1.56
C ASP A 100 -0.51 11.49 -2.63
N GLY A 101 0.55 11.97 -3.30
CA GLY A 101 0.48 12.98 -4.35
C GLY A 101 0.19 12.46 -5.76
N ALA A 102 -0.33 11.24 -5.95
CA ALA A 102 -0.61 10.70 -7.28
C ALA A 102 -1.60 11.56 -8.09
N GLN A 103 -1.52 11.49 -9.42
CA GLN A 103 -2.34 12.32 -10.31
C GLN A 103 -3.86 12.21 -10.06
N PRO A 104 -4.44 11.01 -9.86
CA PRO A 104 -5.86 10.87 -9.51
C PRO A 104 -6.21 11.55 -8.18
N HIS A 105 -5.30 11.53 -7.20
CA HIS A 105 -5.52 12.06 -5.86
C HIS A 105 -5.55 13.58 -5.86
N ILE A 106 -4.59 14.21 -6.54
CA ILE A 106 -4.49 15.68 -6.60
C ILE A 106 -5.49 16.33 -7.56
N HIS A 107 -6.23 15.53 -8.33
CA HIS A 107 -7.22 16.04 -9.27
C HIS A 107 -8.31 16.85 -8.56
N ARG A 108 -8.75 17.96 -9.17
CA ARG A 108 -9.67 18.92 -8.56
C ARG A 108 -10.95 18.26 -8.04
N LEU A 109 -11.53 17.35 -8.84
CA LEU A 109 -12.77 16.64 -8.49
C LEU A 109 -12.57 15.67 -7.32
N THR A 110 -11.43 15.00 -7.26
CA THR A 110 -11.09 14.09 -6.16
C THR A 110 -10.96 14.88 -4.85
N GLN A 111 -10.20 15.98 -4.89
CA GLN A 111 -10.02 16.85 -3.72
C GLN A 111 -11.33 17.48 -3.25
N GLU A 112 -12.22 17.85 -4.18
CA GLU A 112 -13.56 18.37 -3.86
C GLU A 112 -14.45 17.29 -3.23
N TRP A 113 -14.44 16.07 -3.79
CA TRP A 113 -15.15 14.94 -3.22
C TRP A 113 -14.68 14.65 -1.79
N CYS A 114 -13.36 14.57 -1.54
CA CYS A 114 -12.82 14.32 -0.21
C CYS A 114 -13.26 15.39 0.79
N ARG A 115 -13.19 16.68 0.41
CA ARG A 115 -13.63 17.80 1.27
C ARG A 115 -15.11 17.76 1.62
N ASN A 116 -15.95 17.28 0.72
CA ASN A 116 -17.40 17.28 0.89
C ASN A 116 -17.92 16.05 1.64
N ASN A 117 -17.16 14.94 1.64
CA ASN A 117 -17.65 13.66 2.15
C ASN A 117 -16.90 13.14 3.38
N PHE A 118 -15.59 13.42 3.52
CA PHE A 118 -14.83 12.97 4.68
C PHE A 118 -14.93 13.95 5.85
N PRO A 119 -14.89 13.48 7.11
CA PRO A 119 -14.87 14.38 8.27
C PRO A 119 -13.62 15.27 8.29
N SER A 120 -12.48 14.71 7.86
CA SER A 120 -11.22 15.41 7.70
C SER A 120 -10.38 14.69 6.65
N PHE A 121 -9.56 15.41 5.90
CA PHE A 121 -8.61 14.82 4.97
C PHE A 121 -7.35 15.69 4.84
N ILE A 122 -6.21 15.07 4.57
CA ILE A 122 -4.96 15.76 4.23
C ILE A 122 -5.00 16.09 2.75
N ASP A 123 -5.11 17.38 2.42
CA ASP A 123 -5.13 17.81 1.03
C ASP A 123 -3.76 17.72 0.35
N LYS A 124 -3.79 17.86 -0.98
CA LYS A 124 -2.62 17.75 -1.85
C LYS A 124 -1.45 18.66 -1.48
N ASP A 125 -1.70 19.75 -0.74
CA ASP A 125 -0.69 20.74 -0.38
C ASP A 125 -0.07 20.48 1.01
N HIS A 126 -0.67 19.57 1.79
CA HIS A 126 -0.24 19.24 3.16
C HIS A 126 0.49 17.90 3.29
N TRP A 127 0.38 17.00 2.31
CA TRP A 127 1.20 15.79 2.27
C TRP A 127 2.49 16.04 1.48
N PRO A 128 3.69 15.83 2.07
CA PRO A 128 4.94 16.09 1.37
C PRO A 128 5.15 15.12 0.20
N PRO A 129 5.66 15.59 -0.96
CA PRO A 129 5.94 14.71 -2.09
C PRO A 129 7.05 13.71 -1.74
N ASN A 130 7.07 12.57 -2.42
CA ASN A 130 8.09 11.51 -2.26
C ASN A 130 8.32 11.05 -0.82
N SER A 131 7.26 11.02 0.00
CA SER A 131 7.33 10.73 1.43
C SER A 131 6.78 9.35 1.79
N SER A 132 7.17 8.33 1.02
CA SER A 132 6.85 6.92 1.30
C SER A 132 7.30 6.50 2.71
N ASP A 133 8.37 7.10 3.23
CA ASP A 133 8.86 6.86 4.60
C ASP A 133 7.85 7.23 5.70
N LEU A 134 6.83 8.02 5.36
CA LEU A 134 5.75 8.45 6.24
C LEU A 134 4.45 7.67 6.06
N ASN A 135 4.33 6.79 5.06
CA ASN A 135 3.12 5.99 4.87
C ASN A 135 3.32 4.58 5.46
N PRO A 136 2.54 4.17 6.49
CA PRO A 136 2.61 2.82 7.06
C PRO A 136 2.47 1.70 6.03
N LEU A 137 1.75 1.97 4.94
CA LEU A 137 1.61 1.03 3.84
C LEU A 137 2.94 0.73 3.18
N ASP A 138 3.65 1.78 2.79
CA ASP A 138 4.94 1.70 2.11
C ASP A 138 6.04 1.09 2.99
N TYR A 139 6.23 1.60 4.21
CA TYR A 139 7.39 1.21 5.01
C TYR A 139 7.22 -0.10 5.78
N CYS A 140 6.01 -0.70 5.80
CA CYS A 140 5.77 -1.91 6.59
C CYS A 140 4.69 -2.84 6.01
N ILE A 141 3.44 -2.35 5.87
CA ILE A 141 2.31 -3.25 5.63
C ILE A 141 2.45 -3.98 4.30
N TRP A 142 2.93 -3.32 3.26
CA TRP A 142 3.12 -3.97 1.97
C TRP A 142 4.16 -5.10 2.00
N ASP A 143 5.25 -4.93 2.72
CA ASP A 143 6.26 -5.96 2.88
C ASP A 143 5.73 -7.15 3.68
N GLU A 144 4.97 -6.89 4.75
CA GLU A 144 4.31 -7.94 5.54
C GLU A 144 3.21 -8.64 4.72
N PHE A 145 2.51 -7.90 3.87
CA PHE A 145 1.44 -8.42 3.03
C PHE A 145 1.97 -9.36 1.95
N VAL A 146 3.12 -9.04 1.33
CA VAL A 146 3.79 -9.95 0.38
C VAL A 146 4.20 -11.27 1.04
N LYS A 147 4.62 -11.25 2.32
CA LYS A 147 5.06 -12.45 3.05
C LYS A 147 3.91 -13.42 3.37
N VAL A 148 2.68 -12.93 3.51
CA VAL A 148 1.51 -13.78 3.84
C VAL A 148 0.83 -14.40 2.61
N ILE A 149 1.19 -13.95 1.41
CA ILE A 149 0.72 -14.48 0.13
C ILE A 149 1.38 -15.83 -0.14
N ASN A 150 0.59 -16.83 -0.53
CA ASN A 150 1.12 -18.12 -0.95
C ASN A 150 1.46 -18.10 -2.45
N TRP A 151 2.66 -17.63 -2.77
CA TRP A 151 3.14 -17.51 -4.16
C TRP A 151 3.15 -18.84 -4.93
N ASN A 152 3.28 -19.99 -4.26
CA ASN A 152 3.21 -21.29 -4.91
C ASN A 152 1.82 -21.62 -5.48
N ARG A 153 0.77 -20.96 -5.00
CA ARG A 153 -0.60 -21.14 -5.50
C ARG A 153 -0.95 -20.14 -6.61
N VAL A 154 -0.19 -19.06 -6.74
CA VAL A 154 -0.41 -18.01 -7.72
C VAL A 154 0.03 -18.51 -9.09
N THR A 155 -0.95 -18.82 -9.94
CA THR A 155 -0.71 -19.28 -11.32
C THR A 155 -1.46 -18.44 -12.36
N SER A 156 -2.43 -17.63 -11.92
CA SER A 156 -3.31 -16.79 -12.72
C SER A 156 -3.74 -15.53 -11.95
N LYS A 157 -4.42 -14.59 -12.61
CA LYS A 157 -5.02 -13.42 -11.93
C LYS A 157 -6.02 -13.83 -10.86
N GLU A 158 -6.85 -14.83 -11.14
CA GLU A 158 -7.91 -15.27 -10.22
C GLU A 158 -7.33 -15.85 -8.94
N THR A 159 -6.30 -16.69 -9.06
CA THR A 159 -5.60 -17.27 -7.89
C THR A 159 -4.85 -16.19 -7.10
N LEU A 160 -4.24 -15.22 -7.78
CA LEU A 160 -3.65 -14.04 -7.13
C LEU A 160 -4.70 -13.24 -6.34
N VAL A 161 -5.85 -12.91 -6.93
CA VAL A 161 -6.95 -12.21 -6.25
C VAL A 161 -7.41 -12.98 -5.01
N GLN A 162 -7.55 -14.30 -5.10
CA GLN A 162 -7.94 -15.13 -3.96
C GLN A 162 -6.88 -15.09 -2.85
N ASP A 163 -5.60 -15.20 -3.18
CA ASP A 163 -4.52 -15.11 -2.18
C ASP A 163 -4.41 -13.71 -1.56
N LEU A 164 -4.60 -12.64 -2.32
CA LEU A 164 -4.62 -11.27 -1.80
C LEU A 164 -5.76 -11.10 -0.79
N LYS A 165 -6.98 -11.56 -1.12
CA LYS A 165 -8.14 -11.52 -0.21
C LYS A 165 -7.91 -12.34 1.06
N LEU A 166 -7.19 -13.46 0.98
CA LEU A 166 -6.83 -14.26 2.15
C LEU A 166 -5.69 -13.62 2.95
N GLY A 167 -4.72 -12.98 2.29
CA GLY A 167 -3.59 -12.32 2.92
C GLY A 167 -4.04 -11.21 3.86
N VAL A 168 -5.07 -10.43 3.50
CA VAL A 168 -5.56 -9.33 4.34
C VAL A 168 -6.04 -9.87 5.68
N LYS A 169 -6.67 -11.05 5.68
CA LYS A 169 -7.14 -11.73 6.90
C LYS A 169 -6.02 -12.35 7.74
N LYS A 170 -4.82 -12.52 7.17
CA LYS A 170 -3.64 -13.10 7.83
C LYS A 170 -2.70 -12.05 8.40
N LEU A 171 -2.84 -10.78 8.02
CA LEU A 171 -2.02 -9.71 8.58
C LEU A 171 -2.27 -9.61 10.09
N ARG A 172 -1.17 -9.59 10.85
CA ARG A 172 -1.22 -9.56 12.30
C ARG A 172 -1.67 -8.18 12.77
N GLN A 173 -2.66 -8.15 13.67
CA GLN A 173 -3.17 -6.90 14.23
C GLN A 173 -2.08 -6.09 14.95
N GLU A 174 -1.15 -6.77 15.62
CA GLU A 174 0.00 -6.14 16.28
C GLU A 174 0.87 -5.34 15.31
N VAL A 175 1.18 -5.93 14.14
CA VAL A 175 1.96 -5.26 13.09
C VAL A 175 1.23 -4.04 12.57
N ILE A 176 -0.09 -4.15 12.33
CA ILE A 176 -0.92 -3.04 11.89
C ILE A 176 -0.87 -1.90 12.90
N PHE A 177 -1.15 -2.21 14.16
CA PHE A 177 -1.12 -1.24 15.25
C PHE A 177 0.25 -0.56 15.38
N GLU A 178 1.33 -1.33 15.47
CA GLU A 178 2.69 -0.82 15.64
C GLU A 178 3.12 0.03 14.45
N SER A 179 2.77 -0.38 13.22
CA SER A 179 3.10 0.39 12.02
C SER A 179 2.46 1.78 12.07
N CYS A 180 1.17 1.88 12.40
CA CYS A 180 0.47 3.16 12.51
C CYS A 180 0.94 3.98 13.74
N ALA A 181 1.19 3.33 14.88
CA ALA A 181 1.65 4.00 16.10
C ALA A 181 3.05 4.61 15.93
N CYS A 182 3.92 3.98 15.15
CA CYS A 182 5.26 4.50 14.84
C CYS A 182 5.26 5.77 13.97
N TRP A 183 4.13 6.13 13.34
CA TRP A 183 4.04 7.23 12.39
C TRP A 183 4.46 8.58 13.00
N THR A 184 3.98 8.90 14.21
CA THR A 184 4.31 10.17 14.88
C THR A 184 5.80 10.28 15.18
N ASN A 185 6.44 9.18 15.56
CA ASN A 185 7.89 9.13 15.76
C ASN A 185 8.67 9.32 14.46
N ARG A 186 8.20 8.74 13.35
CA ARG A 186 8.78 8.97 12.01
C ARG A 186 8.66 10.43 11.60
N LEU A 187 7.48 11.02 11.77
CA LEU A 187 7.24 12.44 11.49
C LEU A 187 8.17 13.34 12.34
N TYR A 188 8.29 13.03 13.63
CA TYR A 188 9.21 13.74 14.53
C TYR A 188 10.66 13.64 14.03
N ARG A 189 11.16 12.45 13.71
CA ARG A 189 12.51 12.27 13.19
C ARG A 189 12.75 13.03 11.88
N MET A 190 11.77 13.05 10.98
CA MET A 190 11.86 13.82 9.74
C MET A 190 11.96 15.32 10.02
N SER A 191 11.22 15.82 11.02
CA SER A 191 11.29 17.22 11.44
C SER A 191 12.68 17.61 11.98
N GLN A 192 13.41 16.66 12.58
CA GLN A 192 14.74 16.86 13.14
C GLN A 192 15.87 16.67 12.12
N ASN A 193 15.58 16.07 10.96
CA ASN A 193 16.57 15.68 9.96
C ASN A 193 16.55 16.58 8.72
N ASP A 194 16.25 17.88 8.89
CA ASP A 194 16.11 18.87 7.82
C ASP A 194 15.20 18.42 6.66
N ARG A 195 14.17 17.61 6.95
CA ARG A 195 13.24 17.00 5.98
C ARG A 195 13.90 16.03 4.99
N SER A 196 15.06 15.46 5.33
CA SER A 196 15.68 14.40 4.55
C SER A 196 15.14 13.00 4.92
N TYR A 197 15.35 12.03 4.01
CA TYR A 197 14.88 10.64 4.15
C TYR A 197 15.30 10.02 5.48
N LEU A 198 14.42 9.20 6.05
CA LEU A 198 14.70 8.49 7.30
C LEU A 198 15.61 7.30 6.97
N ARG A 199 16.83 7.30 7.53
CA ARG A 199 17.75 6.15 7.48
C ARG A 199 17.51 5.19 8.64
#